data_AF-A0A024URT9-F1
#
_entry.id   AF-A0A024URT9-F1
#
_cell.length_a   1.000
_cell.length_b   1.000
_cell.length_c   1.000
_cell.angle_alpha   90.00
_cell.angle_beta   90.00
_cell.angle_gamma   90.00
#
_symmetry.space_group_name_H-M   'P 1'
#
loop_
_entity.id
_entity.type
_entity.pdbx_description
1 polymer ?
#
loop_
_entity_poly.entity_id
_entity_poly.type
_entity_poly.pdbx_seq_one_letter_code
_entity_poly.pdbx_strand_id
1 'polypeptide(L)' 'MVFAGAAKFVRYYFDREPVVVLSTVLGAVGVLSPLVIVPIRRNLGYPTDQYDGPIIPESFKPKQN' A
#
# COMPACT_ATOMS: atom_id res chain seq x y z
N MET A 1 -18.00 -13.75 19.66
CA MET A 1 -18.39 -14.78 18.66
C MET A 1 -17.84 -14.51 17.26
N VAL A 2 -17.97 -13.29 16.71
CA VAL A 2 -17.56 -12.96 15.32
C VAL A 2 -16.06 -13.20 15.04
N PHE A 3 -15.17 -12.74 15.93
CA PHE A 3 -13.72 -12.92 15.76
C PHE A 3 -13.27 -14.39 15.73
N ALA A 4 -13.92 -15.26 16.51
CA ALA A 4 -13.63 -16.70 16.51
C ALA A 4 -14.09 -17.38 15.20
N GLY A 5 -15.18 -16.90 14.59
CA GLY A 5 -15.64 -17.36 13.28
C GLY A 5 -14.69 -16.94 12.16
N ALA A 6 -14.25 -15.68 12.16
CA ALA A 6 -13.30 -15.17 11.18
C ALA A 6 -11.96 -15.92 11.20
N ALA A 7 -11.40 -16.18 12.39
CA ALA A 7 -10.16 -16.94 12.52
C ALA A 7 -10.28 -18.38 12.00
N LYS A 8 -11.41 -19.07 12.28
CA LYS A 8 -11.67 -20.41 11.74
C LYS A 8 -11.84 -20.39 10.22
N PHE A 9 -12.52 -19.39 9.68
CA PHE A 9 -12.70 -19.20 8.25
C PHE A 9 -11.35 -18.96 7.54
N VAL A 10 -10.54 -18.05 8.06
CA VAL A 10 -9.20 -17.76 7.51
C VAL A 10 -8.33 -19.00 7.53
N ARG A 11 -8.27 -19.72 8.66
CA ARG A 11 -7.51 -20.97 8.75
C ARG A 11 -7.97 -22.02 7.74
N TYR A 12 -9.29 -22.21 7.61
CA TYR A 12 -9.86 -23.16 6.64
C TYR A 12 -9.44 -22.86 5.20
N TYR A 13 -9.47 -21.59 4.78
CA TYR A 13 -9.06 -21.20 3.43
C TYR A 13 -7.54 -21.24 3.22
N PHE A 14 -6.75 -20.87 4.23
CA PHE A 14 -5.29 -21.01 4.16
C PHE A 14 -4.86 -22.47 3.97
N ASP A 15 -5.52 -23.42 4.64
CA ASP A 15 -5.18 -24.84 4.56
C ASP A 15 -5.54 -25.45 3.19
N ARG A 16 -6.59 -24.93 2.51
CA ARG A 16 -7.08 -25.47 1.22
C ARG A 16 -6.52 -24.76 -0.01
N GLU A 17 -6.42 -23.45 0.03
CA GLU A 17 -6.05 -22.61 -1.11
C GLU A 17 -4.99 -21.58 -0.70
N PRO A 18 -3.82 -22.02 -0.21
CA PRO A 18 -2.81 -21.13 0.35
C PRO A 18 -2.33 -20.07 -0.65
N VAL A 19 -2.23 -20.44 -1.94
CA VAL A 19 -1.79 -19.52 -3.00
C VAL A 19 -2.81 -18.39 -3.18
N VAL A 20 -4.11 -18.68 -3.23
CA VAL A 20 -5.16 -17.67 -3.43
C VAL A 20 -5.16 -16.67 -2.27
N VAL A 21 -5.07 -17.18 -1.04
CA VAL A 21 -5.06 -16.33 0.15
C VAL A 21 -3.81 -15.46 0.18
N LEU A 22 -2.63 -16.03 -0.06
CA LEU A 22 -1.39 -15.26 -0.09
C LEU A 22 -1.37 -14.24 -1.24
N SER A 23 -1.86 -14.58 -2.43
CA SER A 23 -1.99 -13.64 -3.54
C SER A 23 -2.91 -12.47 -3.20
N THR A 24 -4.03 -12.74 -2.52
CA THR A 24 -4.96 -11.70 -2.07
C THR A 24 -4.30 -10.80 -1.03
N VAL A 25 -3.58 -11.37 -0.06
CA VAL A 25 -2.84 -10.60 0.96
C VAL A 25 -1.77 -9.74 0.30
N LEU A 26 -0.95 -10.30 -0.60
CA LEU A 26 0.09 -9.55 -1.30
C LEU A 26 -0.49 -8.43 -2.17
N GLY A 27 -1.60 -8.69 -2.88
CA GLY A 27 -2.31 -7.68 -3.64
C GLY A 27 -2.84 -6.56 -2.76
N ALA A 28 -3.48 -6.90 -1.64
CA ALA A 28 -3.99 -5.93 -0.67
C ALA A 28 -2.85 -5.09 -0.06
N VAL A 29 -1.74 -5.72 0.33
CA VAL A 29 -0.55 -5.02 0.85
C VAL A 29 0.00 -4.07 -0.21
N GLY A 30 0.15 -4.52 -1.45
CA GLY A 30 0.66 -3.68 -2.54
C GLY A 30 -0.20 -2.44 -2.78
N VAL A 31 -1.52 -2.62 -2.91
CA VAL A 31 -2.47 -1.52 -3.17
C VAL A 31 -2.59 -0.56 -1.99
N LEU A 32 -2.58 -1.07 -0.76
CA LEU A 32 -2.74 -0.24 0.45
C LEU A 32 -1.43 0.39 0.91
N SER A 33 -0.28 -0.13 0.48
CA SER A 33 1.04 0.35 0.89
C SER A 33 1.24 1.87 0.73
N PRO A 34 0.79 2.55 -0.36
CA PRO A 34 1.05 3.97 -0.52
C PRO A 34 0.33 4.82 0.53
N LEU A 35 -0.82 4.36 1.04
CA LEU A 35 -1.60 5.07 2.07
C LEU A 35 -0.84 5.17 3.41
N VAL A 36 0.07 4.24 3.68
CA VAL A 36 0.79 4.15 4.96
C VAL A 36 2.28 4.49 4.78
N ILE A 37 2.93 3.93 3.76
CA ILE A 37 4.38 4.08 3.56
C ILE A 37 4.73 5.52 3.16
N VAL A 38 3.98 6.13 2.24
CA VAL A 38 4.27 7.50 1.78
C VAL A 38 4.26 8.51 2.93
N PRO A 39 3.21 8.61 3.78
CA PRO A 39 3.22 9.57 4.89
C PRO A 39 4.33 9.28 5.90
N ILE A 40 4.63 8.01 6.20
CA ILE A 40 5.77 7.66 7.07
C ILE A 40 7.09 8.16 6.46
N ARG A 41 7.32 7.92 5.17
CA ARG A 41 8.54 8.35 4.48
C ARG A 41 8.69 9.87 4.45
N ARG A 42 7.59 10.60 4.21
CA ARG A 42 7.59 12.07 4.27
C ARG A 42 7.95 12.60 5.66
N ASN A 43 7.40 12.00 6.72
CA ASN A 43 7.71 12.38 8.10
C ASN A 43 9.18 12.12 8.48
N LEU A 44 9.84 11.17 7.82
CA LEU A 44 11.26 10.87 7.98
C LEU A 44 12.17 11.69 7.05
N GLY A 45 11.60 12.55 6.21
CA GLY A 45 12.36 13.37 5.24
C GLY A 45 12.90 12.59 4.04
N TYR A 46 12.38 11.39 3.77
CA TYR A 46 12.78 10.60 2.61
C TYR A 46 12.04 11.04 1.33
N PRO A 47 12.69 10.95 0.15
CA PRO A 47 12.07 11.36 -1.11
C PRO A 47 10.95 10.42 -1.53
N THR A 48 9.77 10.98 -1.86
CA THR A 48 8.56 10.24 -2.27
C THR A 48 8.14 10.49 -3.72
N ASP A 49 9.08 10.95 -4.55
CA ASP A 49 8.87 11.38 -5.95
C ASP A 49 8.23 10.31 -6.85
N GLN A 50 8.41 9.03 -6.51
CA GLN A 50 7.76 7.90 -7.21
C GLN A 50 6.23 7.92 -7.08
N TYR A 51 5.71 8.57 -6.04
CA TYR A 51 4.28 8.69 -5.75
C TYR A 51 3.77 10.12 -5.98
N ASP A 52 4.61 11.13 -5.71
CA ASP A 52 4.23 12.55 -5.74
C ASP A 52 4.51 13.22 -7.10
N GLY A 53 5.20 12.51 -7.99
CA GLY A 53 5.70 13.04 -9.25
C GLY A 53 7.10 13.65 -9.10
N PRO A 54 7.74 13.99 -10.23
CA PRO A 54 9.07 14.58 -10.21
C PRO A 54 9.04 15.93 -9.48
N ILE A 55 10.00 16.16 -8.59
CA ILE A 55 10.25 17.50 -8.03
C ILE A 55 10.86 18.34 -9.15
N ILE A 56 10.00 19.06 -9.88
CA ILE A 56 10.42 19.96 -10.96
C ILE A 56 10.90 21.27 -10.32
N PRO A 57 12.16 21.72 -10.57
CA PRO A 57 12.64 23.01 -10.10
C PRO A 57 11.75 24.13 -10.63
N GLU A 58 11.52 25.18 -9.83
CA GLU A 58 10.56 26.24 -10.20
C GLU A 58 10.86 26.90 -11.54
N SER A 59 12.13 26.95 -11.95
CA SER A 59 12.56 27.48 -13.25
C SER A 59 11.98 26.74 -14.46
N PHE A 60 11.56 25.49 -14.29
CA PHE A 60 11.02 24.66 -15.37
C PHE A 60 9.49 24.51 -15.30
N LYS A 61 8.82 25.07 -14.28
CA LYS A 61 7.36 25.04 -14.20
C LYS A 61 6.77 26.00 -15.25
N PRO A 62 5.77 25.58 -16.04
CA PRO A 62 5.13 26.47 -17.00
C PRO A 62 4.52 27.66 -16.26
N LYS A 63 4.76 28.89 -16.75
CA LYS A 63 4.15 30.08 -16.19
C LYS A 63 2.63 29.97 -16.37
N GLN A 64 1.92 29.85 -15.25
CA GLN A 64 0.47 29.86 -15.23
C GLN A 64 0.04 31.31 -15.45
N ASN A 65 -0.38 31.63 -16.67
CA ASN A 65 -0.98 32.92 -17.04
C ASN A 65 -2.40 33.03 -16.50
#